data_AF-A0A6C1QFE7-F1
#
_entry.id   AF-A0A6C1QFE7-F1
#
_cell.length_a   1.000
_cell.length_b   1.000
_cell.length_c   1.000
_cell.angle_alpha   90.00
_cell.angle_beta   90.00
_cell.angle_gamma   90.00
#
_symmetry.space_group_name_H-M   'P 1'
#
loop_
_entity.id
_entity.type
_entity.pdbx_description
1 polymer ?
#
loop_
_entity_poly.entity_id
_entity_poly.type
_entity_poly.pdbx_seq_one_letter_code
_entity_poly.pdbx_strand_id
1 'polypeptide(L)'
;MGKNDIKNELREIAPGIEKLRAGNPFQVPHNYFENLPQNIQEKIAKGKSKVSQPVFQRIGMPRFVLATIMTVLLVFAGYFAFFHSSPEIYLTESEEIFYENYLAWYSEYQPDVYYDILMANEEAADFESLIFDEDEVLDYLFDYGDYYMDYITYTENDFEN
;
A
#
# COMPACT_ATOMS: atom_id res chain seq x y z
N MET A 1 40.00 29.00 -7.61
CA MET A 1 39.88 28.16 -6.41
C MET A 1 41.02 27.15 -6.39
N GLY A 2 41.81 27.10 -5.33
CA GLY A 2 42.88 26.09 -5.17
C GLY A 2 42.34 24.78 -4.61
N LYS A 3 43.04 23.66 -4.88
CA LYS A 3 42.71 22.33 -4.30
C LYS A 3 42.66 22.32 -2.77
N ASN A 4 43.29 23.29 -2.12
CA ASN A 4 43.32 23.43 -0.67
C ASN A 4 42.04 24.08 -0.12
N ASP A 5 41.38 24.93 -0.90
CA ASP A 5 40.16 25.62 -0.50
C ASP A 5 38.99 24.62 -0.43
N ILE A 6 38.87 23.78 -1.46
CA ILE A 6 37.86 22.72 -1.56
C ILE A 6 37.97 21.73 -0.38
N LYS A 7 39.19 21.39 0.03
CA LYS A 7 39.40 20.48 1.18
C LYS A 7 38.95 21.09 2.51
N ASN A 8 39.12 22.40 2.68
CA ASN A 8 38.72 23.10 3.88
C ASN A 8 37.19 23.21 3.98
N GLU A 9 36.53 23.53 2.87
CA GLU A 9 35.06 23.57 2.76
C GLU A 9 34.44 22.18 3.03
N LEU A 10 35.01 21.11 2.46
CA LEU A 10 34.55 19.74 2.67
C LEU A 10 34.68 19.28 4.14
N ARG A 11 35.74 19.71 4.84
CA ARG A 11 35.97 19.38 6.25
C ARG A 11 34.94 20.03 7.18
N GLU A 12 34.43 21.21 6.80
CA GLU A 12 33.39 21.92 7.53
C GLU A 12 32.01 21.28 7.34
N ILE A 13 31.67 20.90 6.11
CA ILE A 13 30.34 20.38 5.76
C ILE A 13 30.19 18.89 6.11
N ALA A 14 31.25 18.09 5.93
CA ALA A 14 31.17 16.63 6.08
C ALA A 14 32.50 16.04 6.61
N PRO A 15 32.81 16.21 7.92
CA PRO A 15 34.08 15.79 8.53
C PRO A 15 34.35 14.26 8.45
N GLY A 16 33.33 13.46 8.12
CA GLY A 16 33.45 12.01 7.92
C GLY A 16 33.95 11.59 6.53
N ILE A 17 33.87 12.46 5.52
CA ILE A 17 34.20 12.12 4.12
C ILE A 17 35.71 12.00 3.91
N GLU A 18 36.53 12.73 4.69
CA GLU A 18 38.00 12.60 4.64
C GLU A 18 38.48 11.18 5.03
N LYS A 19 37.72 10.48 5.87
CA LYS A 19 38.01 9.10 6.28
C LYS A 19 37.56 8.07 5.25
N LEU A 20 36.65 8.43 4.34
CA LEU A 20 36.26 7.57 3.24
C LEU A 20 37.42 7.57 2.23
N ARG A 21 37.99 6.38 1.98
CA ARG A 21 38.99 6.23 0.91
C ARG A 21 38.35 6.74 -0.39
N ALA A 22 39.12 7.46 -1.20
CA ALA A 22 38.69 7.99 -2.51
C ALA A 22 38.42 6.91 -3.58
N GLY A 23 38.14 5.67 -3.18
CA GLY A 23 37.71 4.59 -4.05
C GLY A 23 36.22 4.35 -3.84
N ASN A 24 35.48 4.15 -4.93
CA ASN A 24 34.05 3.82 -4.86
C ASN A 24 33.86 2.49 -4.09
N PRO A 25 33.24 2.50 -2.89
CA PRO A 25 32.96 1.28 -2.13
C PRO A 25 31.75 0.51 -2.68
N PHE A 26 30.94 1.15 -3.52
CA PHE A 26 29.75 0.60 -4.16
C PHE A 26 30.13 0.04 -5.53
N GLN A 27 30.83 -1.10 -5.52
CA GLN A 27 31.05 -1.88 -6.73
C GLN A 27 30.20 -3.14 -6.66
N VAL A 28 29.41 -3.36 -7.71
CA VAL A 28 28.68 -4.61 -7.85
C VAL A 28 29.67 -5.74 -8.17
N PRO A 29 29.44 -6.96 -7.66
CA PRO A 29 30.22 -8.12 -8.05
C PRO A 29 30.17 -8.34 -9.56
N HIS A 30 31.23 -8.93 -10.11
CA HIS A 30 31.25 -9.35 -11.51
C HIS A 30 30.08 -10.30 -11.79
N ASN A 31 29.41 -10.10 -12.92
CA ASN A 31 28.26 -10.90 -13.39
C ASN A 31 27.06 -10.88 -12.43
N TYR A 32 26.91 -9.83 -11.59
CA TYR A 32 25.75 -9.66 -10.70
C TYR A 32 24.44 -9.66 -11.50
N PHE A 33 24.35 -8.80 -12.52
CA PHE A 33 23.15 -8.66 -13.34
C PHE A 33 22.92 -9.85 -14.28
N GLU A 34 23.98 -10.53 -14.71
CA GLU A 34 23.88 -11.73 -15.55
C GLU A 34 23.26 -12.90 -14.78
N ASN A 35 23.64 -13.08 -13.51
CA ASN A 35 23.14 -14.17 -12.67
C ASN A 35 21.84 -13.82 -11.93
N LEU A 36 21.47 -12.53 -11.86
CA LEU A 36 20.31 -12.06 -11.10
C LEU A 36 18.99 -12.70 -11.57
N PRO A 37 18.66 -12.78 -12.87
CA PRO A 37 17.41 -13.40 -13.34
C PRO A 37 17.30 -14.87 -12.92
N GLN A 38 18.39 -15.63 -13.06
CA GLN A 38 18.43 -17.03 -12.66
C GLN A 38 18.23 -17.18 -11.14
N ASN A 39 18.94 -16.38 -10.35
CA ASN A 39 18.84 -16.39 -8.88
C ASN A 39 17.41 -16.08 -8.40
N ILE A 40 16.72 -15.14 -9.05
CA ILE A 40 15.33 -14.80 -8.75
C ILE A 40 14.41 -15.97 -9.10
N GLN A 41 14.54 -16.53 -10.31
CA GLN A 41 13.73 -17.68 -10.75
C GLN A 41 13.89 -18.89 -9.82
N GLU A 42 15.12 -19.20 -9.40
CA GLU A 42 15.38 -20.29 -8.45
C GLU A 42 14.73 -20.04 -7.08
N LYS A 43 14.76 -18.80 -6.57
CA LYS A 43 14.11 -18.42 -5.31
C LYS A 43 12.59 -18.54 -5.41
N ILE A 44 12.00 -18.10 -6.51
CA ILE A 44 10.55 -18.24 -6.77
C ILE A 44 10.15 -19.71 -6.87
N ALA A 45 10.93 -20.53 -7.59
CA ALA A 45 10.67 -21.95 -7.74
C ALA A 45 10.77 -22.72 -6.41
N LYS A 46 11.76 -22.41 -5.57
CA LYS A 46 11.92 -23.01 -4.23
C LYS A 46 10.87 -22.52 -3.23
N GLY A 47 10.32 -21.32 -3.41
CA GLY A 47 9.24 -20.75 -2.60
C GLY A 47 7.86 -21.37 -2.85
N LYS A 48 7.68 -22.14 -3.94
CA LYS A 48 6.49 -22.97 -4.18
C LYS A 48 6.59 -24.23 -3.32
N SER A 49 6.46 -24.04 -2.01
CA SER A 49 6.41 -25.13 -1.03
C SER A 49 5.33 -26.13 -1.45
N LYS A 50 5.68 -27.41 -1.34
CA LYS A 50 4.87 -28.57 -1.70
C LYS A 50 3.44 -28.35 -1.22
N VAL A 51 2.50 -28.29 -2.16
CA VAL A 51 1.07 -28.35 -1.88
C VAL A 51 0.86 -29.56 -0.98
N SER A 52 0.59 -29.28 0.30
CA SER A 52 0.20 -30.27 1.28
C SER A 52 -1.01 -30.98 0.71
N GLN A 53 -0.84 -32.24 0.32
CA GLN A 53 -1.95 -33.08 -0.10
C GLN A 53 -3.06 -32.98 0.97
N PRO A 54 -4.32 -32.72 0.60
CA PRO A 54 -5.37 -32.60 1.58
C PRO A 54 -5.54 -33.96 2.29
N VAL A 55 -5.30 -33.98 3.60
CA VAL A 55 -5.45 -35.13 4.51
C VAL A 55 -6.92 -35.61 4.59
N PHE A 56 -7.85 -34.92 3.91
CA PHE A 56 -9.29 -35.18 3.96
C PHE A 56 -9.70 -36.54 3.39
N GLN A 57 -8.84 -37.19 2.59
CA GLN A 57 -9.16 -38.48 1.98
C GLN A 57 -9.10 -39.69 2.96
N ARG A 58 -8.78 -39.46 4.25
CA ARG A 58 -8.74 -40.52 5.29
C ARG A 58 -9.89 -40.53 6.29
N ILE A 59 -10.82 -39.56 6.29
CA ILE A 59 -11.95 -39.56 7.24
C ILE A 59 -13.19 -40.15 6.56
N GLY A 60 -13.17 -41.47 6.38
CA GLY A 60 -14.32 -42.26 5.95
C GLY A 60 -15.09 -42.84 7.14
N MET A 61 -15.87 -42.04 7.86
CA MET A 61 -16.80 -42.52 8.90
C MET A 61 -18.13 -41.74 8.82
N PRO A 62 -19.15 -42.19 8.05
CA PRO A 62 -20.44 -41.51 7.96
C PRO A 62 -21.38 -41.87 9.13
N ARG A 63 -20.88 -41.85 10.37
CA ARG A 63 -21.70 -42.17 11.56
C ARG A 63 -22.09 -40.96 12.41
N PHE A 64 -21.47 -39.81 12.17
CA PHE A 64 -21.72 -38.58 12.96
C PHE A 64 -22.25 -37.40 12.13
N VAL A 65 -22.69 -37.63 10.89
CA VAL A 65 -23.18 -36.59 9.96
C VAL A 65 -24.31 -35.76 10.59
N LEU A 66 -25.24 -36.40 11.32
CA LEU A 66 -26.34 -35.71 11.97
C LEU A 66 -25.87 -34.77 13.10
N ALA A 67 -24.89 -35.21 13.91
CA ALA A 67 -24.36 -34.41 15.00
C ALA A 67 -23.53 -33.23 14.48
N THR A 68 -22.73 -33.43 13.42
CA THR A 68 -21.94 -32.35 12.83
C THR A 68 -22.81 -31.26 12.21
N ILE A 69 -23.91 -31.65 11.56
CA ILE A 69 -24.87 -30.69 11.01
C ILE A 69 -25.52 -29.88 12.14
N MET A 70 -25.93 -30.54 13.23
CA MET A 70 -26.50 -29.85 14.40
C MET A 70 -25.50 -28.90 15.08
N THR A 71 -24.23 -29.29 15.21
CA THR A 71 -23.20 -28.41 15.79
C THR A 71 -22.92 -27.21 14.91
N VAL A 72 -22.87 -27.38 13.59
CA VAL A 72 -22.67 -26.27 12.65
C VAL A 72 -23.87 -25.33 12.66
N LEU A 73 -25.10 -25.86 12.72
CA LEU A 73 -26.31 -25.04 12.85
C LEU A 73 -26.35 -24.26 14.16
N LEU A 74 -25.97 -24.86 15.29
CA LEU A 74 -25.94 -24.16 16.58
C LEU A 74 -24.85 -23.07 16.62
N VAL A 75 -23.67 -23.34 16.06
CA VAL A 75 -22.60 -22.35 15.95
C VAL A 75 -23.01 -21.22 15.01
N PHE A 76 -23.63 -21.54 13.87
CA PHE A 76 -24.09 -20.55 12.91
C PHE A 76 -25.23 -19.70 13.46
N ALA A 77 -26.21 -20.31 14.14
CA ALA A 77 -27.30 -19.58 14.78
C ALA A 77 -26.81 -18.71 15.95
N GLY A 78 -25.87 -19.21 16.75
CA GLY A 78 -25.23 -18.44 17.82
C GLY A 78 -24.39 -17.29 17.28
N TYR A 79 -23.58 -17.53 16.25
CA TYR A 79 -22.83 -16.50 15.54
C TYR A 79 -23.76 -15.45 14.95
N PHE A 80 -24.83 -15.86 14.26
CA PHE A 80 -25.79 -14.95 13.65
C PHE A 80 -26.55 -14.12 14.70
N ALA A 81 -27.00 -14.72 15.81
CA ALA A 81 -27.64 -13.99 16.89
C ALA A 81 -26.69 -12.98 17.56
N PHE A 82 -25.41 -13.34 17.68
CA PHE A 82 -24.37 -12.48 18.24
C PHE A 82 -23.98 -11.34 17.28
N PHE A 83 -23.83 -11.62 15.98
CA PHE A 83 -23.42 -10.64 14.97
C PHE A 83 -24.56 -9.77 14.43
N HIS A 84 -25.82 -10.22 14.52
CA HIS A 84 -27.00 -9.45 14.10
C HIS A 84 -27.53 -8.52 15.21
N SER A 85 -26.95 -8.57 16.40
CA SER A 85 -27.11 -7.52 17.40
C SER A 85 -26.24 -6.34 16.95
N SER A 86 -26.75 -5.50 16.04
CA SER A 86 -26.05 -4.28 15.64
C SER A 86 -25.80 -3.44 16.89
N PRO A 87 -24.53 -3.16 17.26
CA PRO A 87 -24.29 -2.08 18.19
C PRO A 87 -24.83 -0.82 17.50
N GLU A 88 -25.69 -0.05 18.18
CA GLU A 88 -25.90 1.34 17.76
C GLU A 88 -24.51 1.95 17.63
N ILE A 89 -24.19 2.44 16.43
CA ILE A 89 -22.92 3.10 16.15
C ILE A 89 -22.98 4.41 16.93
N TYR A 90 -22.51 4.39 18.18
CA TYR A 90 -22.13 5.62 18.87
C TYR A 90 -20.83 6.07 18.22
N LEU A 91 -20.88 7.18 17.48
CA LEU A 91 -19.69 7.86 16.97
C LEU A 91 -18.73 8.01 18.15
N THR A 92 -17.57 7.37 18.05
CA THR A 92 -16.58 7.45 19.11
C THR A 92 -16.02 8.86 19.07
N GLU A 93 -15.79 9.51 20.22
CA GLU A 93 -15.31 10.91 20.32
C GLU A 93 -14.07 11.20 19.43
N SER A 94 -13.25 10.17 19.14
CA SER A 94 -12.11 10.24 18.23
C SER A 94 -12.47 10.37 16.74
N GLU A 95 -13.62 9.84 16.30
CA GLU A 95 -14.09 9.95 14.92
C GLU A 95 -14.72 11.34 14.67
N GLU A 96 -15.45 11.89 15.63
CA GLU A 96 -16.03 13.23 15.52
C GLU A 96 -14.95 14.30 15.31
N ILE A 97 -13.85 14.23 16.07
CA ILE A 97 -12.69 15.13 15.92
C ILE A 97 -12.05 14.98 14.53
N PHE A 98 -12.03 13.78 13.95
CA PHE A 98 -11.48 13.54 12.62
C PHE A 98 -12.36 14.18 11.54
N TYR A 99 -13.68 14.03 11.61
CA TYR A 99 -14.61 14.64 10.66
C TYR A 99 -14.63 16.17 10.77
N GLU A 100 -14.59 16.73 11.98
CA GLU A 100 -14.48 18.18 12.19
C GLU A 100 -13.20 18.74 11.57
N ASN A 101 -12.06 18.06 11.79
CA ASN A 101 -10.79 18.49 11.21
C ASN A 101 -10.78 18.35 9.68
N TYR A 102 -11.38 17.29 9.14
CA TYR A 102 -11.52 17.08 7.71
C TYR A 102 -12.41 18.16 7.06
N LEU A 103 -13.57 18.45 7.65
CA LEU A 103 -14.51 19.47 7.16
C LEU A 103 -13.94 20.88 7.27
N ALA A 104 -13.18 21.17 8.33
CA ALA A 104 -12.52 22.46 8.51
C ALA A 104 -11.57 22.76 7.36
N TRP A 105 -10.79 21.77 6.90
CA TRP A 105 -9.88 21.92 5.76
C TRP A 105 -10.63 22.32 4.48
N TYR A 106 -11.74 21.65 4.15
CA TYR A 106 -12.54 22.00 2.97
C TYR A 106 -13.22 23.37 3.12
N SER A 107 -13.74 23.70 4.30
CA SER A 107 -14.39 25.00 4.53
C SER A 107 -13.45 26.19 4.28
N GLU A 108 -12.14 26.00 4.52
CA GLU A 108 -11.15 27.06 4.40
C GLU A 108 -10.60 27.19 2.97
N TYR A 109 -10.36 26.07 2.29
CA TYR A 109 -9.69 26.08 0.97
C TYR A 109 -10.65 25.94 -0.22
N GLN A 110 -11.80 25.27 -0.06
CA GLN A 110 -12.74 24.91 -1.13
C GLN A 110 -14.20 24.91 -0.63
N PRO A 111 -14.80 26.10 -0.46
CA PRO A 111 -16.11 26.24 0.17
C PRO A 111 -17.27 25.68 -0.67
N ASP A 112 -17.11 25.56 -1.98
CA ASP A 112 -18.04 24.89 -2.90
C ASP A 112 -18.21 23.41 -2.55
N VAL A 113 -17.09 22.71 -2.38
CA VAL A 113 -17.06 21.29 -1.99
C VAL A 113 -17.61 21.10 -0.56
N TYR A 114 -17.39 22.06 0.33
CA TYR A 114 -17.92 22.02 1.70
C TYR A 114 -19.46 21.98 1.74
N TYR A 115 -20.13 22.83 0.96
CA TYR A 115 -21.60 22.81 0.88
C TYR A 115 -22.12 21.53 0.24
N ASP A 116 -21.45 21.00 -0.77
CA ASP A 116 -21.82 19.73 -1.41
C ASP A 116 -21.70 18.56 -0.41
N ILE A 117 -20.63 18.50 0.40
CA ILE A 117 -20.45 17.48 1.44
C ILE A 117 -21.53 17.57 2.52
N LEU A 118 -21.91 18.78 2.96
CA LEU A 118 -22.96 18.96 3.97
C LEU A 118 -24.35 18.57 3.44
N MET A 119 -24.61 18.81 2.15
CA MET A 119 -25.90 18.51 1.50
C MET A 119 -25.98 17.04 1.05
N ALA A 120 -24.85 16.35 0.85
CA ALA A 120 -24.78 14.95 0.46
C ALA A 120 -25.33 13.96 1.50
N ASN A 121 -25.60 14.41 2.73
CA ASN A 121 -26.11 13.55 3.81
C ASN A 121 -27.64 13.61 3.99
N GLU A 122 -28.36 14.47 3.25
CA GLU A 122 -29.83 14.59 3.37
C GLU A 122 -30.60 13.69 2.40
N GLU A 123 -29.97 13.27 1.31
CA GLU A 123 -30.50 12.27 0.39
C GLU A 123 -29.49 11.14 0.40
N ALA A 124 -29.84 9.98 0.97
CA ALA A 124 -28.97 8.83 1.18
C ALA A 124 -28.04 8.64 -0.04
N ALA A 125 -26.81 9.11 0.10
CA ALA A 125 -25.82 9.04 -0.95
C ALA A 125 -25.61 7.56 -1.22
N ASP A 126 -26.04 7.13 -2.40
CA ASP A 126 -25.62 5.90 -3.00
C ASP A 126 -24.09 5.97 -3.05
N PHE A 127 -23.42 5.34 -2.07
CA PHE A 127 -21.97 5.36 -1.95
C PHE A 127 -21.30 4.85 -3.23
N GLU A 128 -22.06 4.10 -4.04
CA GLU A 128 -21.69 3.63 -5.36
C GLU A 128 -21.52 4.75 -6.41
N SER A 129 -22.14 5.93 -6.24
CA SER A 129 -21.99 7.06 -7.18
C SER A 129 -20.83 8.00 -6.86
N LEU A 130 -20.18 7.87 -5.71
CA LEU A 130 -18.99 8.66 -5.32
C LEU A 130 -17.68 7.87 -5.52
N ILE A 131 -17.78 6.58 -5.84
CA ILE A 131 -16.67 5.80 -6.36
C ILE A 131 -16.52 6.23 -7.81
N PHE A 132 -15.53 7.09 -8.09
CA PHE A 132 -15.02 7.23 -9.45
C PHE A 132 -14.81 5.83 -10.03
N ASP A 133 -15.30 5.59 -11.25
CA ASP A 133 -15.18 4.29 -11.90
C ASP A 133 -13.74 3.81 -11.73
N GLU A 134 -13.52 2.59 -11.21
CA GLU A 134 -12.16 2.15 -10.83
C GLU A 134 -11.20 2.28 -12.02
N ASP A 135 -11.75 2.10 -13.22
CA ASP A 135 -11.08 2.31 -14.50
C ASP A 135 -10.73 3.78 -14.79
N GLU A 136 -11.57 4.76 -14.40
CA GLU A 136 -11.31 6.20 -14.55
C GLU A 136 -10.22 6.68 -13.58
N VAL A 137 -10.20 6.16 -12.35
CA VAL A 137 -9.13 6.45 -11.37
C VAL A 137 -7.81 5.87 -11.85
N LEU A 138 -7.83 4.65 -12.39
CA LEU A 138 -6.64 4.01 -12.94
C LEU A 138 -6.13 4.78 -14.16
N ASP A 139 -6.99 5.21 -15.08
CA ASP A 139 -6.60 6.04 -16.22
C ASP A 139 -5.99 7.37 -15.78
N TYR A 140 -6.58 8.05 -14.80
CA TYR A 140 -6.01 9.27 -14.21
C TYR A 140 -4.64 9.04 -13.59
N LEU A 141 -4.46 7.92 -12.86
CA LEU A 141 -3.18 7.57 -12.24
C LEU A 141 -2.13 7.15 -13.27
N PHE A 142 -2.52 6.50 -14.36
CA PHE A 142 -1.61 6.16 -15.46
C PHE A 142 -1.17 7.41 -16.22
N ASP A 143 -2.08 8.32 -16.55
CA ASP A 143 -1.77 9.58 -17.24
C ASP A 143 -0.87 10.47 -16.36
N TYR A 144 -1.11 10.49 -15.04
CA TYR A 144 -0.24 11.16 -14.08
C TYR A 144 1.13 10.48 -13.95
N GLY A 145 1.18 9.14 -14.00
CA GLY A 145 2.43 8.38 -13.96
C GLY A 145 3.34 8.66 -15.15
N ASP A 146 2.77 8.77 -16.35
CA ASP A 146 3.50 9.05 -17.58
C ASP A 146 4.13 10.46 -17.59
N TYR A 147 3.46 11.45 -17.00
CA TYR A 147 4.01 12.80 -16.82
C TYR A 147 5.32 12.81 -16.02
N TYR A 148 5.45 11.97 -14.99
CA TYR A 148 6.68 11.88 -14.19
C TYR A 148 7.79 11.09 -14.89
N MET A 149 7.44 10.10 -15.71
CA MET A 149 8.42 9.31 -16.46
C MET A 149 9.13 10.16 -17.54
N ASP A 150 8.43 11.10 -18.15
CA ASP A 150 9.02 12.02 -19.14
C ASP A 150 9.96 13.05 -18.49
N TYR A 151 9.62 13.53 -17.29
CA TYR A 151 10.47 14.45 -16.52
C TYR A 151 11.81 13.82 -16.12
N ILE A 152 11.80 12.55 -15.70
CA ILE A 152 13.00 11.80 -15.33
C ILE A 152 13.90 11.59 -16.57
N THR A 153 13.29 11.29 -17.72
CA THR A 153 14.01 11.07 -18.99
C THR A 153 14.64 12.37 -19.54
N TYR A 154 13.99 13.52 -19.35
CA TYR A 154 14.55 14.82 -19.71
C TYR A 154 15.78 15.16 -18.87
N THR A 155 15.75 14.85 -17.57
CA THR A 155 16.88 15.13 -16.66
C THR A 155 18.10 14.27 -16.90
N GLU A 156 17.98 13.11 -17.56
CA GLU A 156 19.11 12.21 -17.84
C GLU A 156 19.89 12.62 -19.11
N ASN A 157 19.24 13.28 -20.07
CA ASN A 157 19.87 13.73 -21.33
C ASN A 157 20.74 15.00 -21.19
N ASP A 158 20.55 15.81 -20.15
CA ASP A 158 21.34 17.02 -19.90
C ASP A 158 22.68 16.73 -19.17
N PHE A 159 22.97 15.48 -18.81
CA PHE A 159 24.25 15.08 -18.22
C PHE A 159 25.24 14.43 -19.19
N GLU A 160 24.90 14.33 -20.49
CA GLU A 160 25.75 13.71 -21.52
C GLU A 160 26.31 14.68 -22.59
N ASN A 161 26.39 15.99 -22.31
CA ASN A 161 27.17 16.95 -23.11
C ASN A 161 28.11 17.82 -22.27
#